data_AF-A0A167K2B1-F1
#
_entry.id   AF-A0A167K2B1-F1
#
_cell.length_a   1.000
_cell.length_b   1.000
_cell.length_c   1.000
_cell.angle_alpha   90.00
_cell.angle_beta   90.00
_cell.angle_gamma   90.00
#
_symmetry.space_group_name_H-M   'P 1'
#
loop_
_entity.id
_entity.type
_entity.pdbx_description
1 polymer ?
#
loop_
_entity_poly.entity_id
_entity_poly.type
_entity_poly.pdbx_seq_one_letter_code
_entity_poly.pdbx_strand_id
1 'polypeptide(L)'
;MTRDHNNHVPGDRSEMRTLPLPFEAIKLIEDQLRSGSSCRSTRISVLRQIDSWGVSVRKPNYEEIYNRMKKMNEKLPERNYCVFTGDLRVNNIESNLFAFGFQLPAQVRVMRIATSFCLDATHGISARSGEVMYSLVTQHNVTGKGFPVAYMVTNDQTVRSISQWLMHLHERSYFCPLNITIDCSIPKVNAITSAFPHVAIHYCEFHILCAWQTNLDNKVRLDVSFTSAQLEAYKQELKNKQKYILIELNKEVFLTRILDFKRDIPNQLHFLRYFEARWTGSKVLLKRWGRPYVDDLHRRYLTNNYIESWHNQLKTIYFGCARIRRLDCLVFVLTNDVEYFYKQEVDHIHLNNKKMGPVENELARNEFAASKIDDDILSSMIISPLNVISTSMDDSDGEDANHLAMQRPAVLAEEEEVVIVDKEDGREDAVGAQNDVDTSITDLITHTTLLHHQRLNLKHMQTISDIDVSEINDMTRCVKELLDIIDNIRNRNRNSFRNMNTQRQ
;
A
#
# COMPACT_ATOMS: atom_id res chain seq x y z
N MET A 1 26.08 42.97 -3.42
CA MET A 1 25.63 42.81 -4.81
C MET A 1 24.73 41.59 -4.87
N THR A 2 23.46 41.88 -5.10
CA THR A 2 22.29 41.04 -5.31
C THR A 2 22.53 39.78 -6.15
N ARG A 3 22.15 38.60 -5.62
CA ARG A 3 21.51 37.58 -6.44
C ARG A 3 20.13 37.31 -5.87
N ASP A 4 19.19 37.88 -6.59
CA ASP A 4 17.76 37.69 -6.51
C ASP A 4 17.45 36.22 -6.82
N HIS A 5 17.01 35.46 -5.82
CA HIS A 5 16.47 34.11 -6.01
C HIS A 5 14.96 34.20 -6.11
N ASN A 6 14.49 34.93 -7.12
CA ASN A 6 13.16 34.72 -7.66
C ASN A 6 13.06 33.25 -8.12
N ASN A 7 11.97 32.59 -7.72
CA ASN A 7 11.52 31.28 -8.17
C ASN A 7 12.12 30.93 -9.54
N HIS A 8 13.04 29.96 -9.59
CA HIS A 8 13.56 29.48 -10.86
C HIS A 8 12.39 28.88 -11.64
N VAL A 9 11.89 29.65 -12.61
CA VAL A 9 11.03 29.18 -13.69
C VAL A 9 12.02 28.66 -14.74
N PRO A 10 12.01 27.35 -15.07
CA PRO A 10 12.96 26.81 -16.04
C PRO A 10 12.84 27.57 -17.35
N GLY A 11 13.94 28.20 -17.77
CA GLY A 11 13.96 29.04 -18.96
C GLY A 11 14.09 28.22 -20.25
N ASP A 12 14.63 26.99 -20.14
CA ASP A 12 14.93 26.14 -21.28
C ASP A 12 14.58 24.66 -21.03
N ARG A 13 14.17 23.95 -22.09
CA ARG A 13 13.85 22.51 -22.07
C ARG A 13 15.06 21.64 -21.71
N SER A 14 16.28 22.14 -21.89
CA SER A 14 17.54 21.45 -21.57
C SER A 14 17.83 21.36 -20.07
N GLU A 15 17.23 22.24 -19.24
CA GLU A 15 17.34 22.21 -17.77
C GLU A 15 16.49 21.07 -17.16
N MET A 16 15.47 20.61 -17.88
CA MET A 16 14.76 19.38 -17.59
C MET A 16 15.58 18.19 -18.07
N ARG A 17 16.52 17.70 -17.25
CA ARG A 17 17.23 16.43 -17.51
C ARG A 17 16.22 15.27 -17.57
N THR A 18 15.68 14.99 -18.74
CA THR A 18 15.16 13.65 -19.06
C THR A 18 16.37 12.73 -19.14
N LEU A 19 16.40 11.70 -18.30
CA LEU A 19 17.44 10.66 -18.43
C LEU A 19 17.39 10.13 -19.87
N PRO A 20 18.51 10.17 -20.62
CA PRO A 20 18.55 9.51 -21.92
C PRO A 20 18.23 8.03 -21.71
N LEU A 21 17.31 7.51 -22.52
CA LEU A 21 16.98 6.10 -22.50
C LEU A 21 18.20 5.30 -23.02
N PRO A 22 18.52 4.15 -22.42
CA PRO A 22 19.53 3.24 -22.98
C PRO A 22 19.19 2.88 -24.42
N PHE A 23 20.21 2.56 -25.21
CA PHE A 23 20.01 2.16 -26.60
C PHE A 23 19.07 0.96 -26.72
N GLU A 24 19.14 0.02 -25.78
CA GLU A 24 18.29 -1.17 -25.67
C GLU A 24 16.82 -0.79 -25.44
N ALA A 25 16.58 0.24 -24.63
CA ALA A 25 15.24 0.76 -24.37
C ALA A 25 14.66 1.49 -25.59
N ILE A 26 15.48 2.27 -26.29
CA ILE A 26 15.09 2.96 -27.53
C ILE A 26 14.77 1.92 -28.61
N LYS A 27 15.62 0.91 -28.77
CA LYS A 27 15.41 -0.18 -29.71
C LYS A 27 14.14 -0.98 -29.40
N LEU A 28 13.88 -1.27 -28.12
CA LEU A 28 12.62 -1.91 -27.72
C LEU A 28 11.39 -1.04 -28.06
N ILE A 29 11.46 0.27 -27.81
CA ILE A 29 10.39 1.20 -28.18
C ILE A 29 10.15 1.17 -29.69
N GLU A 30 11.21 1.27 -30.47
CA GLU A 30 11.16 1.23 -31.92
C GLU A 30 10.61 -0.09 -32.44
N ASP A 31 11.06 -1.23 -31.88
CA ASP A 31 10.60 -2.56 -32.27
C ASP A 31 9.13 -2.78 -31.91
N GLN A 32 8.67 -2.30 -30.75
CA GLN A 32 7.25 -2.36 -30.37
C GLN A 32 6.38 -1.48 -31.27
N LEU A 33 6.83 -0.26 -31.60
CA LEU A 33 6.10 0.61 -32.54
C LEU A 33 6.08 0.03 -33.95
N ARG A 34 7.20 -0.54 -34.42
CA ARG A 34 7.32 -1.19 -35.73
C ARG A 34 6.50 -2.48 -35.82
N SER A 35 6.31 -3.20 -34.71
CA SER A 35 5.45 -4.39 -34.64
C SER A 35 3.96 -4.07 -34.54
N GLY A 36 3.57 -2.80 -34.65
CA GLY A 36 2.18 -2.36 -34.62
C GLY A 36 1.62 -2.16 -33.22
N SER A 37 2.46 -2.17 -32.16
CA SER A 37 2.00 -1.82 -30.81
C SER A 37 1.63 -0.34 -30.76
N SER A 38 0.47 -0.03 -30.14
CA SER A 38 0.07 1.37 -29.98
C SER A 38 1.11 2.15 -29.17
N CYS A 39 1.27 3.45 -29.46
CA CYS A 39 2.15 4.35 -28.70
C CYS A 39 1.93 4.27 -27.18
N ARG A 40 0.69 3.98 -26.76
CA ARG A 40 0.34 3.84 -25.35
C ARG A 40 0.77 2.49 -24.78
N SER A 41 0.54 1.40 -25.49
CA SER A 41 0.97 0.05 -25.08
C SER A 41 2.50 -0.02 -25.00
N THR A 42 3.18 0.55 -26.00
CA THR A 42 4.64 0.71 -25.98
C THR A 42 5.07 1.52 -24.77
N ARG A 43 4.44 2.68 -24.52
CA ARG A 43 4.77 3.51 -23.36
C ARG A 43 4.54 2.80 -22.01
N ILE A 44 3.45 2.03 -21.85
CA ILE A 44 3.18 1.26 -20.63
C ILE A 44 4.23 0.15 -20.45
N SER A 45 4.50 -0.60 -21.51
CA SER A 45 5.51 -1.68 -21.54
C SER A 45 6.89 -1.15 -21.14
N VAL A 46 7.29 -0.03 -21.74
CA VAL A 46 8.52 0.70 -21.45
C VAL A 46 8.57 1.19 -20.02
N LEU A 47 7.50 1.79 -19.50
CA LEU A 47 7.44 2.27 -18.12
C LEU A 47 7.52 1.13 -17.09
N ARG A 48 6.97 -0.05 -17.42
CA ARG A 48 7.08 -1.25 -16.57
C ARG A 48 8.49 -1.85 -16.58
N GLN A 49 9.17 -1.79 -17.73
CA GLN A 49 10.51 -2.34 -17.90
C GLN A 49 11.63 -1.36 -17.53
N ILE A 50 11.31 -0.07 -17.33
CA ILE A 50 12.31 0.96 -17.01
C ILE A 50 13.07 0.66 -15.70
N ASP A 51 12.42 -0.06 -14.78
CA ASP A 51 13.02 -0.45 -13.50
C ASP A 51 13.89 -1.72 -13.65
N SER A 52 13.66 -2.56 -14.67
CA SER A 52 14.45 -3.76 -14.98
C SER A 52 15.66 -3.50 -15.88
N TRP A 53 15.74 -2.35 -16.54
CA TRP A 53 16.81 -2.04 -17.50
C TRP A 53 18.18 -1.73 -16.88
N GLY A 54 18.34 -1.89 -15.56
CA GLY A 54 19.65 -1.77 -14.90
C GLY A 54 20.35 -0.42 -15.05
N VAL A 55 19.71 0.57 -15.67
CA VAL A 55 20.24 1.93 -15.81
C VAL A 55 20.41 2.47 -14.40
N SER A 56 21.57 3.06 -14.10
CA SER A 56 21.73 3.88 -12.90
C SER A 56 20.84 5.11 -13.06
N VAL A 57 19.53 4.93 -12.86
CA VAL A 57 18.56 5.99 -12.76
C VAL A 57 18.97 6.74 -11.51
N ARG A 58 19.71 7.84 -11.69
CA ARG A 58 20.01 8.78 -10.61
C ARG A 58 18.72 8.97 -9.82
N LYS A 59 18.74 8.67 -8.52
CA LYS A 59 17.59 8.89 -7.63
C LYS A 59 17.23 10.37 -7.74
N PRO A 60 16.04 10.73 -8.25
CA PRO A 60 15.72 12.12 -8.47
C PRO A 60 15.68 12.83 -7.12
N ASN A 61 16.36 13.96 -6.95
CA ASN A 61 16.29 14.69 -5.68
C ASN A 61 14.87 15.27 -5.46
N TYR A 62 14.55 15.74 -4.25
CA TYR A 62 13.20 16.24 -3.96
C TYR A 62 12.83 17.44 -4.84
N GLU A 63 13.80 18.26 -5.24
CA GLU A 63 13.61 19.36 -6.18
C GLU A 63 13.17 18.86 -7.58
N GLU A 64 13.78 17.80 -8.10
CA GLU A 64 13.40 17.16 -9.36
C GLU A 64 12.01 16.52 -9.28
N ILE A 65 11.65 15.93 -8.13
CA ILE A 65 10.31 15.41 -7.88
C ILE A 65 9.29 16.54 -7.84
N TYR A 66 9.58 17.61 -7.11
CA TYR A 66 8.74 18.79 -7.00
C TYR A 66 8.51 19.43 -8.37
N ASN A 67 9.56 19.61 -9.18
CA ASN A 67 9.45 20.17 -10.52
C ASN A 67 8.65 19.26 -11.48
N ARG A 68 8.77 17.94 -11.35
CA ARG A 68 7.89 17.00 -12.08
C ARG A 68 6.44 17.10 -11.64
N MET A 69 6.18 17.18 -10.34
CA MET A 69 4.85 17.40 -9.79
C MET A 69 4.25 18.72 -10.26
N LYS A 70 5.04 19.79 -10.30
CA LYS A 70 4.66 21.09 -10.84
C LYS A 70 4.29 21.00 -12.33
N LYS A 71 5.05 20.27 -13.15
CA LYS A 71 4.69 20.04 -14.57
C LYS A 71 3.43 19.19 -14.73
N MET A 72 3.20 18.22 -13.84
CA MET A 72 1.91 17.51 -13.79
C MET A 72 0.77 18.45 -13.41
N ASN A 73 1.02 19.41 -12.51
CA ASN A 73 0.08 20.46 -12.14
C ASN A 73 -0.28 21.40 -13.30
N GLU A 74 0.56 21.50 -14.34
CA GLU A 74 0.22 22.23 -15.57
C GLU A 74 -0.62 21.35 -16.52
N LYS A 75 -0.25 20.08 -16.70
CA LYS A 75 -0.88 19.18 -17.69
C LYS A 75 -2.20 18.54 -17.24
N LEU A 76 -2.37 18.29 -15.95
CA LEU A 76 -3.56 17.64 -15.42
C LEU A 76 -4.79 18.56 -15.48
N PRO A 77 -4.70 19.86 -15.17
CA PRO A 77 -5.81 20.79 -15.36
C PRO A 77 -6.26 20.93 -16.81
N GLU A 78 -5.35 20.85 -17.81
CA GLU A 78 -5.73 20.81 -19.24
C GLU A 78 -6.66 19.63 -19.57
N ARG A 79 -6.60 18.56 -18.77
CA ARG A 79 -7.48 17.39 -18.85
C ARG A 79 -8.65 17.43 -17.87
N ASN A 80 -8.93 18.60 -17.28
CA ASN A 80 -9.97 18.85 -16.29
C ASN A 80 -9.80 18.10 -14.95
N TYR A 81 -8.57 17.69 -14.60
CA TYR A 81 -8.33 17.11 -13.27
C TYR A 81 -8.39 18.20 -12.20
N CYS A 82 -8.96 17.86 -11.06
CA CYS A 82 -8.81 18.66 -9.86
C CYS A 82 -7.45 18.33 -9.23
N VAL A 83 -6.59 19.34 -9.05
CA VAL A 83 -5.21 19.14 -8.56
C VAL A 83 -4.98 19.94 -7.30
N PHE A 84 -4.38 19.29 -6.31
CA PHE A 84 -4.01 19.81 -5.01
C PHE A 84 -2.48 19.88 -4.89
N THR A 85 -1.98 21.00 -4.40
CA THR A 85 -0.60 21.14 -3.91
C THR A 85 -0.65 21.74 -2.52
N GLY A 86 -0.08 21.05 -1.53
CA GLY A 86 -0.08 21.51 -0.15
C GLY A 86 0.96 22.60 0.10
N ASP A 87 0.57 23.62 0.87
CA ASP A 87 1.51 24.61 1.39
C ASP A 87 2.06 24.13 2.74
N LEU A 88 3.22 23.48 2.68
CA LEU A 88 3.85 22.83 3.83
C LEU A 88 4.98 23.65 4.44
N ARG A 89 5.16 24.91 4.03
CA ARG A 89 6.21 25.76 4.57
C ARG A 89 5.96 26.03 6.06
N VAL A 90 7.01 25.91 6.86
CA VAL A 90 7.02 26.29 8.28
C VAL A 90 8.17 27.26 8.48
N ASN A 91 7.87 28.48 8.95
CA ASN A 91 8.87 29.50 9.31
C ASN A 91 9.89 29.86 8.21
N ASN A 92 9.49 29.82 6.93
CA ASN A 92 10.36 30.12 5.78
C ASN A 92 11.62 29.24 5.65
N ILE A 93 11.68 28.09 6.33
CA ILE A 93 12.73 27.10 6.12
C ILE A 93 12.29 26.22 4.96
N GLU A 94 13.11 26.11 3.91
CA GLU A 94 12.93 25.15 2.83
C GLU A 94 12.97 23.73 3.39
N SER A 95 11.80 23.18 3.67
CA SER A 95 11.67 21.77 3.96
C SER A 95 11.46 21.02 2.65
N ASN A 96 12.15 19.89 2.44
CA ASN A 96 11.93 18.94 1.33
C ASN A 96 10.54 18.27 1.37
N LEU A 97 9.56 18.87 2.05
CA LEU A 97 8.21 18.36 2.22
C LEU A 97 7.36 18.72 1.01
N PHE A 98 6.55 17.77 0.56
CA PHE A 98 5.56 17.98 -0.47
C PHE A 98 4.28 17.23 -0.13
N ALA A 99 3.15 17.78 -0.58
CA ALA A 99 1.88 17.07 -0.67
C ALA A 99 1.26 17.41 -2.01
N PHE A 100 0.96 16.39 -2.80
CA PHE A 100 0.40 16.53 -4.13
C PHE A 100 -0.78 15.57 -4.26
N GLY A 101 -1.95 16.12 -4.52
CA GLY A 101 -3.17 15.35 -4.72
C GLY A 101 -3.78 15.62 -6.07
N PHE A 102 -4.56 14.66 -6.55
CA PHE A 102 -5.29 14.84 -7.79
C PHE A 102 -6.53 13.96 -7.81
N GLN A 103 -7.50 14.40 -8.60
CA GLN A 103 -8.76 13.74 -8.79
C GLN A 103 -9.24 13.92 -10.23
N LEU A 104 -9.68 12.81 -10.82
CA LEU A 104 -10.23 12.76 -12.16
C LEU A 104 -11.67 13.30 -12.22
N PRO A 105 -12.13 13.84 -13.36
CA PRO A 105 -13.53 14.26 -13.52
C PRO A 105 -14.54 13.16 -13.15
N ALA A 106 -14.28 11.92 -13.55
CA ALA A 106 -15.14 10.78 -13.19
C ALA A 106 -15.16 10.52 -11.67
N GLN A 107 -14.01 10.64 -11.02
CA GLN A 107 -13.91 10.52 -9.58
C GLN A 107 -14.64 11.64 -8.84
N VAL A 108 -14.57 12.88 -9.34
CA VAL A 108 -15.34 14.02 -8.80
C VAL A 108 -16.84 13.70 -8.83
N ARG A 109 -17.35 13.17 -9.95
CA ARG A 109 -18.78 12.81 -10.06
C ARG A 109 -19.20 11.77 -9.02
N VAL A 110 -18.41 10.72 -8.83
CA VAL A 110 -18.72 9.68 -7.83
C VAL A 110 -18.63 10.24 -6.41
N MET A 111 -17.60 11.05 -6.13
CA MET A 111 -17.40 11.68 -4.82
C MET A 111 -18.58 12.57 -4.40
N ARG A 112 -19.18 13.32 -5.35
CA ARG A 112 -20.32 14.22 -5.08
C ARG A 112 -21.58 13.51 -4.61
N ILE A 113 -21.74 12.24 -5.00
CA ILE A 113 -22.96 11.47 -4.74
C ILE A 113 -22.78 10.58 -3.51
N ALA A 114 -21.56 10.14 -3.24
CA ALA A 114 -21.25 9.28 -2.12
C ALA A 114 -21.32 10.03 -0.77
N THR A 115 -21.86 9.37 0.24
CA THR A 115 -21.97 9.90 1.61
C THR A 115 -21.04 9.19 2.60
N SER A 116 -20.42 8.08 2.17
CA SER A 116 -19.63 7.17 2.99
C SER A 116 -18.30 6.89 2.34
N PHE A 117 -17.21 7.01 3.10
CA PHE A 117 -15.85 6.87 2.57
C PHE A 117 -14.95 6.07 3.51
N CYS A 118 -13.91 5.46 2.97
CA CYS A 118 -12.72 5.02 3.68
C CYS A 118 -11.56 5.95 3.35
N LEU A 119 -10.76 6.33 4.36
CA LEU A 119 -9.52 7.07 4.19
C LEU A 119 -8.35 6.29 4.80
N ASP A 120 -7.36 6.00 3.98
CA ASP A 120 -6.16 5.31 4.45
C ASP A 120 -4.92 5.65 3.62
N ALA A 121 -3.75 5.44 4.23
CA ALA A 121 -2.45 5.62 3.63
C ALA A 121 -1.82 4.26 3.32
N THR A 122 -1.09 4.18 2.22
CA THR A 122 -0.27 3.01 1.91
C THR A 122 1.20 3.38 1.79
N HIS A 123 2.05 2.59 2.44
CA HIS A 123 3.50 2.72 2.44
C HIS A 123 4.13 1.85 1.35
N GLY A 124 5.41 2.08 1.06
CA GLY A 124 6.16 1.29 0.08
C GLY A 124 5.70 1.50 -1.35
N ILE A 125 5.05 2.63 -1.63
CA ILE A 125 4.70 3.03 -3.00
C ILE A 125 5.93 3.40 -3.81
N SER A 126 7.00 3.83 -3.14
CA SER A 126 8.25 4.18 -3.79
C SER A 126 9.46 3.58 -3.11
N ALA A 127 10.63 3.73 -3.75
CA ALA A 127 11.91 3.35 -3.17
C ALA A 127 12.26 4.13 -1.88
N ARG A 128 11.55 5.23 -1.59
CA ARG A 128 11.76 6.06 -0.39
C ARG A 128 10.73 5.72 0.67
N SER A 129 11.20 5.27 1.83
CA SER A 129 10.35 4.83 2.95
C SER A 129 9.46 5.94 3.53
N GLY A 130 9.86 7.21 3.40
CA GLY A 130 9.10 8.35 3.91
C GLY A 130 7.89 8.75 3.05
N GLU A 131 7.79 8.27 1.81
CA GLU A 131 6.72 8.65 0.88
C GLU A 131 5.52 7.72 1.05
N VAL A 132 4.33 8.33 1.18
CA VAL A 132 3.05 7.63 1.36
C VAL A 132 2.01 8.13 0.37
N MET A 133 1.05 7.28 0.06
CA MET A 133 -0.12 7.65 -0.73
C MET A 133 -1.37 7.47 0.11
N TYR A 134 -2.05 8.57 0.38
CA TYR A 134 -3.42 8.57 0.87
C TYR A 134 -4.39 8.31 -0.28
N SER A 135 -5.42 7.52 0.00
CA SER A 135 -6.55 7.31 -0.91
C SER A 135 -7.86 7.56 -0.17
N LEU A 136 -8.79 8.22 -0.83
CA LEU A 136 -10.21 8.18 -0.46
C LEU A 136 -10.90 7.16 -1.34
N VAL A 137 -11.66 6.26 -0.74
CA VAL A 137 -12.36 5.17 -1.44
C VAL A 137 -13.82 5.17 -1.02
N THR A 138 -14.74 5.04 -1.98
CA THR A 138 -16.17 4.80 -1.74
C THR A 138 -16.59 3.51 -2.43
N GLN A 139 -17.71 2.93 -2.04
CA GLN A 139 -18.35 1.89 -2.84
C GLN A 139 -18.87 2.51 -4.15
N HIS A 140 -18.53 1.90 -5.28
CA HIS A 140 -19.11 2.25 -6.57
C HIS A 140 -20.55 1.76 -6.65
N ASN A 141 -21.47 2.62 -7.09
CA ASN A 141 -22.90 2.32 -7.17
C ASN A 141 -23.24 1.15 -8.11
N VAL A 142 -22.54 1.02 -9.24
CA VAL A 142 -22.74 -0.06 -10.21
C VAL A 142 -22.02 -1.36 -9.80
N THR A 143 -20.70 -1.34 -9.59
CA THR A 143 -19.92 -2.56 -9.37
C THR A 143 -20.05 -3.11 -7.95
N GLY A 144 -20.41 -2.26 -6.98
CA GLY A 144 -20.38 -2.56 -5.56
C GLY A 144 -18.97 -2.76 -4.97
N LYS A 145 -17.91 -2.56 -5.77
CA LYS A 145 -16.50 -2.64 -5.35
C LYS A 145 -16.02 -1.31 -4.79
N GLY A 146 -14.86 -1.33 -4.13
CA GLY A 146 -14.17 -0.11 -3.72
C GLY A 146 -13.69 0.64 -4.95
N PHE A 147 -14.02 1.92 -5.04
CA PHE A 147 -13.61 2.83 -6.10
C PHE A 147 -12.83 4.00 -5.49
N PRO A 148 -11.54 4.15 -5.83
CA PRO A 148 -10.76 5.28 -5.36
C PRO A 148 -11.27 6.56 -6.02
N VAL A 149 -11.61 7.55 -5.19
CA VAL A 149 -12.16 8.83 -5.62
C VAL A 149 -11.21 9.99 -5.45
N ALA A 150 -10.10 9.85 -4.74
CA ALA A 150 -9.03 10.85 -4.73
C ALA A 150 -7.74 10.25 -4.22
N TYR A 151 -6.62 10.83 -4.63
CA TYR A 151 -5.28 10.45 -4.20
C TYR A 151 -4.54 11.66 -3.66
N MET A 152 -3.67 11.43 -2.67
CA MET A 152 -2.61 12.37 -2.29
C MET A 152 -1.33 11.61 -2.02
N VAL A 153 -0.24 12.00 -2.68
CA VAL A 153 1.11 11.54 -2.43
C VAL A 153 1.83 12.59 -1.60
N THR A 154 2.48 12.18 -0.52
CA THR A 154 3.18 13.10 0.37
C THR A 154 4.31 12.40 1.12
N ASN A 155 5.33 13.17 1.51
CA ASN A 155 6.28 12.77 2.55
C ASN A 155 6.05 13.49 3.89
N ASP A 156 4.95 14.25 3.99
CA ASP A 156 4.47 14.88 5.21
C ASP A 156 3.20 14.17 5.72
N GLN A 157 3.37 13.36 6.76
CA GLN A 157 2.27 12.62 7.41
C GLN A 157 1.65 13.40 8.58
N THR A 158 1.90 14.71 8.68
CA THR A 158 1.29 15.54 9.72
C THR A 158 -0.20 15.78 9.47
N VAL A 159 -0.88 16.28 10.50
CA VAL A 159 -2.29 16.70 10.41
C VAL A 159 -2.50 17.78 9.34
N ARG A 160 -1.48 18.61 9.08
CA ARG A 160 -1.57 19.76 8.18
C ARG A 160 -1.81 19.34 6.73
N SER A 161 -1.00 18.44 6.20
CA SER A 161 -1.11 17.98 4.81
C SER A 161 -2.48 17.37 4.53
N ILE A 162 -2.93 16.49 5.44
CA ILE A 162 -4.24 15.83 5.35
C ILE A 162 -5.37 16.87 5.41
N SER A 163 -5.31 17.83 6.34
CA SER A 163 -6.35 18.85 6.49
C SER A 163 -6.47 19.74 5.25
N GLN A 164 -5.34 20.22 4.72
CA GLN A 164 -5.32 21.04 3.51
C GLN A 164 -5.88 20.29 2.31
N TRP A 165 -5.53 19.01 2.17
CA TRP A 165 -6.05 18.18 1.08
C TRP A 165 -7.56 17.97 1.19
N LEU A 166 -8.07 17.67 2.39
CA LEU A 166 -9.49 17.49 2.64
C LEU A 166 -10.29 18.78 2.37
N MET A 167 -9.79 19.93 2.82
CA MET A 167 -10.41 21.24 2.54
C MET A 167 -10.42 21.56 1.04
N HIS A 168 -9.32 21.26 0.33
CA HIS A 168 -9.26 21.42 -1.11
C HIS A 168 -10.33 20.58 -1.83
N LEU A 169 -10.49 19.31 -1.44
CA LEU A 169 -11.53 18.44 -2.02
C LEU A 169 -12.94 18.95 -1.71
N HIS A 170 -13.16 19.52 -0.52
CA HIS A 170 -14.43 20.16 -0.19
C HIS A 170 -14.73 21.33 -1.14
N GLU A 171 -13.78 22.26 -1.30
CA GLU A 171 -13.95 23.47 -2.10
C GLU A 171 -14.04 23.21 -3.61
N ARG A 172 -13.21 22.29 -4.12
CA ARG A 172 -13.07 22.07 -5.56
C ARG A 172 -13.90 20.91 -6.09
N SER A 173 -14.17 19.91 -5.25
CA SER A 173 -14.83 18.67 -5.65
C SER A 173 -16.17 18.45 -4.97
N TYR A 174 -16.61 19.38 -4.10
CA TYR A 174 -17.84 19.27 -3.29
C TYR A 174 -17.83 18.01 -2.41
N PHE A 175 -16.67 17.67 -1.87
CA PHE A 175 -16.52 16.56 -0.94
C PHE A 175 -17.24 16.87 0.40
N CYS A 176 -18.44 16.33 0.57
CA CYS A 176 -19.29 16.53 1.75
C CYS A 176 -19.69 15.17 2.37
N PRO A 177 -18.74 14.46 2.99
CA PRO A 177 -19.03 13.15 3.58
C PRO A 177 -19.99 13.27 4.77
N LEU A 178 -20.81 12.24 4.99
CA LEU A 178 -21.55 12.05 6.25
C LEU A 178 -20.77 11.15 7.20
N ASN A 179 -20.13 10.11 6.66
CA ASN A 179 -19.41 9.11 7.41
C ASN A 179 -18.05 8.81 6.78
N ILE A 180 -17.01 8.66 7.60
CA ILE A 180 -15.67 8.25 7.16
C ILE A 180 -15.12 7.17 8.08
N THR A 181 -14.71 6.03 7.51
CA THR A 181 -13.90 5.03 8.19
C THR A 181 -12.42 5.33 8.01
N ILE A 182 -11.65 5.28 9.10
CA ILE A 182 -10.19 5.37 9.13
C ILE A 182 -9.58 4.24 9.96
N ASP A 183 -8.27 4.06 9.88
CA ASP A 183 -7.52 3.35 10.92
C ASP A 183 -7.64 4.08 12.28
N CYS A 184 -7.09 3.47 13.33
CA CYS A 184 -7.12 4.03 14.67
C CYS A 184 -6.16 5.23 14.85
N SER A 185 -6.02 6.11 13.85
CA SER A 185 -5.06 7.22 13.79
C SER A 185 -5.61 8.51 14.39
N ILE A 186 -4.94 9.04 15.43
CA ILE A 186 -5.28 10.34 16.02
C ILE A 186 -5.04 11.49 15.02
N PRO A 187 -3.91 11.54 14.28
CA PRO A 187 -3.72 12.58 13.27
C PRO A 187 -4.85 12.66 12.23
N LYS A 188 -5.33 11.53 11.71
CA LYS A 188 -6.46 11.51 10.76
C LYS A 188 -7.76 12.01 11.41
N VAL A 189 -8.04 11.61 12.65
CA VAL A 189 -9.19 12.15 13.42
C VAL A 189 -9.13 13.67 13.49
N ASN A 190 -7.98 14.23 13.86
CA ASN A 190 -7.82 15.67 14.02
C ASN A 190 -7.99 16.39 12.68
N ALA A 191 -7.42 15.85 11.60
CA ALA A 191 -7.53 16.42 10.26
C ALA A 191 -8.98 16.43 9.76
N ILE A 192 -9.69 15.31 9.90
CA ILE A 192 -11.10 15.21 9.49
C ILE A 192 -11.97 16.12 10.35
N THR A 193 -11.77 16.15 11.67
CA THR A 193 -12.57 17.00 12.58
C THR A 193 -12.35 18.48 12.27
N SER A 194 -11.12 18.87 11.91
CA SER A 194 -10.80 20.24 11.52
C SER A 194 -11.42 20.63 10.18
N ALA A 195 -11.43 19.73 9.20
CA ALA A 195 -12.02 19.99 7.88
C ALA A 195 -13.55 19.88 7.90
N PHE A 196 -14.10 18.96 8.70
CA PHE A 196 -15.50 18.58 8.70
C PHE A 196 -16.02 18.30 10.13
N PRO A 197 -16.44 19.33 10.89
CA PRO A 197 -16.88 19.17 12.28
C PRO A 197 -18.11 18.25 12.46
N HIS A 198 -18.92 18.07 11.42
CA HIS A 198 -20.18 17.32 11.46
C HIS A 198 -20.07 15.87 10.97
N VAL A 199 -18.90 15.45 10.47
CA VAL A 199 -18.68 14.10 9.95
C VAL A 199 -18.63 13.08 11.09
N ALA A 200 -19.35 11.97 10.92
CA ALA A 200 -19.18 10.81 11.77
C ALA A 200 -17.90 10.05 11.39
N ILE A 201 -16.94 10.01 12.31
CA ILE A 201 -15.69 9.28 12.13
C ILE A 201 -15.82 7.91 12.78
N HIS A 202 -15.54 6.86 12.01
CA HIS A 202 -15.53 5.49 12.48
C HIS A 202 -14.15 4.85 12.33
N TYR A 203 -13.81 3.96 13.25
CA TYR A 203 -12.59 3.17 13.21
C TYR A 203 -12.86 1.85 12.51
N CYS A 204 -11.90 1.46 11.68
CA CYS A 204 -11.90 0.16 11.04
C CYS A 204 -11.83 -0.97 12.08
N GLU A 205 -12.74 -1.94 11.98
CA GLU A 205 -12.84 -3.12 12.84
C GLU A 205 -11.57 -3.97 12.83
N PHE A 206 -10.94 -4.14 11.67
CA PHE A 206 -9.67 -4.86 11.56
C PHE A 206 -8.58 -4.17 12.39
N HIS A 207 -8.44 -2.85 12.24
CA HIS A 207 -7.46 -2.06 12.99
C HIS A 207 -7.76 -2.01 14.50
N ILE A 208 -9.04 -2.05 14.90
CA ILE A 208 -9.43 -2.20 16.30
C ILE A 208 -8.98 -3.56 16.84
N LEU A 209 -9.28 -4.65 16.14
CA LEU A 209 -8.90 -6.00 16.55
C LEU A 209 -7.38 -6.17 16.65
N CYS A 210 -6.63 -5.63 15.69
CA CYS A 210 -5.17 -5.58 15.75
C CYS A 210 -4.68 -4.81 16.99
N ALA A 211 -5.20 -3.61 17.21
CA ALA A 211 -4.82 -2.78 18.36
C ALA A 211 -5.16 -3.46 19.69
N TRP A 212 -6.30 -4.12 19.79
CA TRP A 212 -6.67 -4.90 20.97
C TRP A 212 -5.77 -6.10 21.18
N GLN A 213 -5.50 -6.89 20.14
CA GLN A 213 -4.60 -8.04 20.20
C GLN A 213 -3.21 -7.64 20.71
N THR A 214 -2.58 -6.63 20.08
CA THR A 214 -1.25 -6.14 20.48
C THR A 214 -1.23 -5.68 21.95
N ASN A 215 -2.33 -5.10 22.44
CA ASN A 215 -2.38 -4.64 23.83
C ASN A 215 -2.72 -5.74 24.83
N LEU A 216 -3.49 -6.76 24.43
CA LEU A 216 -3.64 -7.99 25.21
C LEU A 216 -2.27 -8.67 25.39
N ASP A 217 -1.53 -8.83 24.29
CA ASP A 217 -0.23 -9.51 24.32
C ASP A 217 0.79 -8.79 25.21
N ASN A 218 0.79 -7.46 25.17
CA ASN A 218 1.77 -6.64 25.90
C ASN A 218 1.40 -6.33 27.36
N LYS A 219 0.10 -6.26 27.68
CA LYS A 219 -0.37 -5.74 28.99
C LYS A 219 -1.05 -6.78 29.86
N VAL A 220 -1.56 -7.88 29.32
CA VAL A 220 -2.19 -8.94 30.11
C VAL A 220 -1.13 -9.88 30.64
N ARG A 221 -1.11 -10.07 31.97
CA ARG A 221 -0.18 -10.95 32.67
C ARG A 221 -0.93 -11.79 33.68
N LEU A 222 -0.52 -13.04 33.81
CA LEU A 222 -0.93 -13.90 34.94
C LEU A 222 0.23 -14.00 35.93
N ASP A 223 -0.07 -14.43 37.15
CA ASP A 223 0.92 -14.71 38.19
C ASP A 223 1.93 -15.79 37.71
N VAL A 224 3.12 -15.83 38.29
CA VAL A 224 4.18 -16.82 38.01
C VAL A 224 3.75 -18.27 38.24
N SER A 225 2.64 -18.49 38.94
CA SER A 225 2.03 -19.81 39.13
C SER A 225 1.32 -20.35 37.86
N PHE A 226 1.08 -19.53 36.84
CA PHE A 226 0.39 -19.93 35.62
C PHE A 226 1.34 -20.31 34.50
N THR A 227 0.99 -21.35 33.75
CA THR A 227 1.76 -21.79 32.58
C THR A 227 1.55 -20.85 31.39
N SER A 228 2.49 -20.87 30.44
CA SER A 228 2.37 -20.13 29.17
C SER A 228 1.09 -20.50 28.40
N ALA A 229 0.71 -21.78 28.40
CA ALA A 229 -0.52 -22.26 27.76
C ALA A 229 -1.79 -21.66 28.40
N GLN A 230 -1.83 -21.58 29.74
CA GLN A 230 -2.95 -20.95 30.45
C GLN A 230 -3.05 -19.44 30.17
N LEU A 231 -1.91 -18.75 30.07
CA LEU A 231 -1.89 -17.34 29.69
C LEU A 231 -2.42 -17.10 28.28
N GLU A 232 -1.99 -17.90 27.31
CA GLU A 232 -2.47 -17.78 25.92
C GLU A 232 -3.97 -18.14 25.82
N ALA A 233 -4.45 -19.15 26.56
CA ALA A 233 -5.87 -19.48 26.63
C ALA A 233 -6.70 -18.33 27.21
N TYR A 234 -6.21 -17.71 28.30
CA TYR A 234 -6.85 -16.55 28.92
C TYR A 234 -6.91 -15.36 27.96
N LYS A 235 -5.80 -15.01 27.30
CA LYS A 235 -5.78 -13.96 26.27
C LYS A 235 -6.76 -14.24 25.14
N GLN A 236 -6.88 -15.50 24.71
CA GLN A 236 -7.80 -15.92 23.67
C GLN A 236 -9.27 -15.78 24.11
N GLU A 237 -9.59 -16.08 25.37
CA GLU A 237 -10.91 -15.82 25.96
C GLU A 237 -11.26 -14.32 25.92
N LEU A 238 -10.33 -13.47 26.38
CA LEU A 238 -10.52 -12.01 26.37
C LEU A 238 -10.73 -11.48 24.95
N LYS A 239 -9.94 -11.96 23.99
CA LYS A 239 -10.09 -11.62 22.57
C LYS A 239 -11.48 -12.01 22.05
N ASN A 240 -12.00 -13.17 22.44
CA ASN A 240 -13.34 -13.61 22.03
C ASN A 240 -14.43 -12.71 22.61
N LYS A 241 -14.34 -12.37 23.92
CA LYS A 241 -15.26 -11.40 24.55
C LYS A 241 -15.24 -10.05 23.84
N GLN A 242 -14.06 -9.55 23.50
CA GLN A 242 -13.90 -8.31 22.73
C GLN A 242 -14.54 -8.37 21.34
N LYS A 243 -14.37 -9.47 20.60
CA LYS A 243 -15.05 -9.67 19.32
C LYS A 243 -16.57 -9.61 19.45
N TYR A 244 -17.14 -10.22 20.50
CA TYR A 244 -18.57 -10.14 20.77
C TYR A 244 -19.06 -8.74 21.09
N ILE A 245 -18.24 -7.92 21.76
CA ILE A 245 -18.56 -6.50 21.96
C ILE A 245 -18.55 -5.77 20.61
N LEU A 246 -17.51 -5.99 19.78
CA LEU A 246 -17.33 -5.28 18.52
C LEU A 246 -18.48 -5.49 17.53
N ILE A 247 -19.03 -6.71 17.47
CA ILE A 247 -20.10 -7.05 16.53
C ILE A 247 -21.52 -6.72 17.02
N GLU A 248 -21.67 -6.32 18.29
CA GLU A 248 -22.98 -6.07 18.92
C GLU A 248 -23.69 -4.86 18.31
N LEU A 249 -24.96 -5.03 17.97
CA LEU A 249 -25.78 -4.01 17.30
C LEU A 249 -26.75 -3.32 18.27
N ASN A 250 -27.21 -4.04 19.29
CA ASN A 250 -28.08 -3.47 20.29
C ASN A 250 -27.26 -2.61 21.25
N LYS A 251 -27.64 -1.34 21.41
CA LYS A 251 -26.89 -0.37 22.19
C LYS A 251 -26.83 -0.73 23.68
N GLU A 252 -27.94 -1.22 24.25
CA GLU A 252 -28.02 -1.60 25.65
C GLU A 252 -27.13 -2.82 25.92
N VAL A 253 -27.22 -3.85 25.09
CA VAL A 253 -26.37 -5.06 25.17
C VAL A 253 -24.90 -4.70 24.95
N PHE A 254 -24.58 -3.82 24.01
CA PHE A 254 -23.22 -3.34 23.76
C PHE A 254 -22.61 -2.69 25.01
N LEU A 255 -23.34 -1.78 25.65
CA LEU A 255 -22.89 -1.10 26.86
C LEU A 255 -22.75 -2.08 28.03
N THR A 256 -23.70 -3.00 28.20
CA THR A 256 -23.65 -4.05 29.23
C THR A 256 -22.43 -4.95 29.03
N ARG A 257 -22.15 -5.41 27.80
CA ARG A 257 -20.97 -6.24 27.52
C ARG A 257 -19.65 -5.53 27.79
N ILE A 258 -19.58 -4.21 27.57
CA ILE A 258 -18.39 -3.41 27.95
C ILE A 258 -18.20 -3.42 29.47
N LEU A 259 -19.27 -3.20 30.23
CA LEU A 259 -19.21 -3.19 31.70
C LEU A 259 -18.85 -4.58 32.25
N ASP A 260 -19.48 -5.62 31.72
CA ASP A 260 -19.18 -7.01 32.09
C ASP A 260 -17.73 -7.36 31.78
N PHE A 261 -17.23 -7.00 30.59
CA PHE A 261 -15.83 -7.24 30.23
C PHE A 261 -14.84 -6.56 31.18
N LYS A 262 -15.13 -5.32 31.63
CA LYS A 262 -14.29 -4.64 32.63
C LYS A 262 -14.34 -5.35 33.99
N ARG A 263 -15.52 -5.82 34.40
CA ARG A 263 -15.73 -6.56 35.66
C ARG A 263 -15.02 -7.91 35.67
N ASP A 264 -14.89 -8.55 34.51
CA ASP A 264 -14.28 -9.88 34.36
C ASP A 264 -12.74 -9.88 34.44
N ILE A 265 -12.08 -8.71 34.35
CA ILE A 265 -10.61 -8.60 34.33
C ILE A 265 -10.03 -7.66 35.41
N PRO A 266 -10.52 -7.69 36.66
CA PRO A 266 -10.18 -6.69 37.67
C PRO A 266 -8.69 -6.64 37.99
N ASN A 267 -7.99 -7.77 37.82
CA ASN A 267 -6.57 -7.91 38.11
C ASN A 267 -5.66 -7.44 36.96
N GLN A 268 -6.21 -7.07 35.80
CA GLN A 268 -5.46 -6.64 34.62
C GLN A 268 -5.41 -5.11 34.50
N LEU A 269 -4.94 -4.43 35.55
CA LEU A 269 -5.05 -2.97 35.71
C LEU A 269 -4.43 -2.18 34.54
N HIS A 270 -3.26 -2.58 34.04
CA HIS A 270 -2.63 -1.91 32.90
C HIS A 270 -3.47 -1.99 31.62
N PHE A 271 -4.05 -3.16 31.38
CA PHE A 271 -4.92 -3.36 30.22
C PHE A 271 -6.23 -2.59 30.39
N LEU A 272 -6.83 -2.60 31.58
CA LEU A 272 -8.03 -1.81 31.89
C LEU A 272 -7.79 -0.33 31.67
N ARG A 273 -6.73 0.26 32.22
CA ARG A 273 -6.38 1.68 32.01
C ARG A 273 -6.24 2.01 30.53
N TYR A 274 -5.57 1.16 29.77
CA TYR A 274 -5.50 1.29 28.31
C TYR A 274 -6.88 1.24 27.66
N PHE A 275 -7.69 0.23 28.01
CA PHE A 275 -8.99 0.00 27.40
C PHE A 275 -9.95 1.18 27.66
N GLU A 276 -9.89 1.75 28.86
CA GLU A 276 -10.62 2.92 29.26
C GLU A 276 -10.14 4.18 28.55
N ALA A 277 -8.87 4.52 28.68
CA ALA A 277 -8.33 5.74 28.07
C ALA A 277 -8.52 5.77 26.54
N ARG A 278 -8.39 4.61 25.87
CA ARG A 278 -8.40 4.54 24.41
C ARG A 278 -9.77 4.32 23.78
N TRP A 279 -10.67 3.57 24.43
CA TRP A 279 -11.89 3.08 23.77
C TRP A 279 -13.19 3.47 24.48
N THR A 280 -13.20 3.50 25.82
CA THR A 280 -14.45 3.63 26.59
C THR A 280 -14.53 4.85 27.49
N GLY A 281 -13.48 5.67 27.56
CA GLY A 281 -13.37 6.80 28.47
C GLY A 281 -14.26 7.99 28.12
N SER A 282 -14.91 7.99 26.96
CA SER A 282 -15.92 8.98 26.61
C SER A 282 -16.94 8.44 25.61
N LYS A 283 -18.12 9.07 25.57
CA LYS A 283 -19.14 8.78 24.56
C LYS A 283 -18.65 9.03 23.13
N VAL A 284 -17.75 10.00 22.93
CA VAL A 284 -17.14 10.28 21.63
C VAL A 284 -16.30 9.08 21.17
N LEU A 285 -15.49 8.51 22.06
CA LEU A 285 -14.69 7.32 21.74
C LEU A 285 -15.58 6.12 21.42
N LEU A 286 -16.62 5.87 22.22
CA LEU A 286 -17.57 4.78 21.98
C LEU A 286 -18.23 4.87 20.60
N LYS A 287 -18.65 6.08 20.19
CA LYS A 287 -19.26 6.31 18.88
C LYS A 287 -18.32 6.03 17.71
N ARG A 288 -16.99 6.12 17.90
CA ARG A 288 -16.01 5.86 16.84
C ARG A 288 -15.90 4.39 16.48
N TRP A 289 -16.18 3.45 17.38
CA TRP A 289 -15.96 2.03 17.09
C TRP A 289 -17.17 1.14 17.38
N GLY A 290 -18.14 1.61 18.16
CA GLY A 290 -19.34 0.85 18.47
C GLY A 290 -20.30 0.83 17.30
N ARG A 291 -20.58 -0.35 16.75
CA ARG A 291 -21.59 -0.58 15.70
C ARG A 291 -22.98 0.01 15.98
N PRO A 292 -23.50 0.08 17.24
CA PRO A 292 -24.80 0.69 17.49
C PRO A 292 -24.88 2.18 17.16
N TYR A 293 -23.73 2.83 16.91
CA TYR A 293 -23.63 4.23 16.55
C TYR A 293 -23.32 4.46 15.07
N VAL A 294 -23.30 3.40 14.26
CA VAL A 294 -22.97 3.46 12.83
C VAL A 294 -24.25 3.35 12.02
N ASP A 295 -24.39 4.21 11.02
CA ASP A 295 -25.49 4.14 10.06
C ASP A 295 -25.47 2.81 9.26
N ASP A 296 -26.64 2.24 9.01
CA ASP A 296 -26.76 0.95 8.32
C ASP A 296 -26.16 0.97 6.91
N LEU A 297 -26.24 2.09 6.19
CA LEU A 297 -25.61 2.24 4.88
C LEU A 297 -24.09 2.27 4.99
N HIS A 298 -23.56 2.80 6.09
CA HIS A 298 -22.13 2.91 6.37
C HIS A 298 -21.51 1.63 6.94
N ARG A 299 -22.30 0.70 7.49
CA ARG A 299 -21.79 -0.50 8.17
C ARG A 299 -20.82 -1.34 7.32
N ARG A 300 -21.03 -1.37 5.99
CA ARG A 300 -20.16 -2.07 5.03
C ARG A 300 -18.75 -1.49 4.90
N TYR A 301 -18.53 -0.26 5.36
CA TYR A 301 -17.23 0.43 5.35
C TYR A 301 -16.43 0.19 6.64
N LEU A 302 -17.01 -0.49 7.65
CA LEU A 302 -16.34 -0.70 8.93
C LEU A 302 -15.20 -1.72 8.85
N THR A 303 -15.24 -2.64 7.90
CA THR A 303 -14.07 -3.43 7.54
C THR A 303 -13.31 -2.63 6.48
N ASN A 304 -12.00 -2.43 6.64
CA ASN A 304 -11.16 -1.68 5.68
C ASN A 304 -11.13 -2.30 4.26
N ASN A 305 -11.96 -3.29 3.98
CA ASN A 305 -11.91 -4.17 2.83
C ASN A 305 -11.86 -3.40 1.52
N TYR A 306 -12.60 -2.29 1.38
CA TYR A 306 -12.58 -1.51 0.14
C TYR A 306 -11.22 -0.87 -0.14
N ILE A 307 -10.64 -0.20 0.85
CA ILE A 307 -9.39 0.53 0.66
C ILE A 307 -8.17 -0.39 0.71
N GLU A 308 -8.19 -1.44 1.53
CA GLU A 308 -7.14 -2.47 1.53
C GLU A 308 -7.16 -3.27 0.23
N SER A 309 -8.35 -3.65 -0.25
CA SER A 309 -8.45 -4.30 -1.56
C SER A 309 -7.92 -3.40 -2.66
N TRP A 310 -8.23 -2.10 -2.61
CA TRP A 310 -7.68 -1.12 -3.53
C TRP A 310 -6.14 -1.04 -3.45
N HIS A 311 -5.57 -0.86 -2.26
CA HIS A 311 -4.12 -0.79 -2.08
C HIS A 311 -3.42 -2.09 -2.47
N ASN A 312 -4.03 -3.24 -2.19
CA ASN A 312 -3.52 -4.53 -2.61
C ASN A 312 -3.54 -4.67 -4.14
N GLN A 313 -4.64 -4.30 -4.81
CA GLN A 313 -4.71 -4.30 -6.27
C GLN A 313 -3.66 -3.37 -6.87
N LEU A 314 -3.50 -2.17 -6.32
CA LEU A 314 -2.48 -1.21 -6.73
C LEU A 314 -1.07 -1.83 -6.68
N LYS A 315 -0.71 -2.46 -5.55
CA LYS A 315 0.61 -3.05 -5.36
C LYS A 315 0.84 -4.33 -6.17
N THR A 316 -0.16 -5.21 -6.24
CA THR A 316 -0.01 -6.54 -6.86
C THR A 316 -0.22 -6.49 -8.36
N ILE A 317 -1.30 -5.87 -8.83
CA ILE A 317 -1.69 -5.88 -10.25
C ILE A 317 -0.98 -4.77 -11.00
N TYR A 318 -0.98 -3.54 -10.46
CA TYR A 318 -0.45 -2.40 -11.20
C TYR A 318 1.06 -2.24 -11.03
N PHE A 319 1.62 -2.58 -9.87
CA PHE A 319 3.08 -2.50 -9.64
C PHE A 319 3.80 -3.84 -9.80
N GLY A 320 3.09 -4.96 -9.98
CA GLY A 320 3.72 -6.29 -10.12
C GLY A 320 4.51 -6.71 -8.87
N CYS A 321 4.03 -6.35 -7.67
CA CYS A 321 4.70 -6.57 -6.39
C CYS A 321 6.05 -5.84 -6.20
N ALA A 322 6.43 -4.96 -7.13
CA ALA A 322 7.61 -4.12 -7.02
C ALA A 322 7.28 -2.72 -6.46
N ARG A 323 8.28 -2.04 -5.89
CA ARG A 323 8.15 -0.62 -5.51
C ARG A 323 8.41 0.25 -6.73
N ILE A 324 7.57 1.26 -6.95
CA ILE A 324 7.78 2.20 -8.05
C ILE A 324 8.99 3.09 -7.73
N ARG A 325 10.02 3.10 -8.57
CA ARG A 325 11.20 3.96 -8.29
C ARG A 325 10.92 5.46 -8.46
N ARG A 326 9.84 5.82 -9.16
CA ARG A 326 9.50 7.18 -9.62
C ARG A 326 8.03 7.58 -9.40
N LEU A 327 7.80 8.65 -8.64
CA LEU A 327 6.43 9.14 -8.37
C LEU A 327 5.64 9.57 -9.62
N ASP A 328 6.32 9.99 -10.70
CA ASP A 328 5.62 10.31 -11.96
C ASP A 328 5.08 9.05 -12.66
N CYS A 329 5.71 7.88 -12.47
CA CYS A 329 5.16 6.60 -12.91
C CYS A 329 3.90 6.23 -12.09
N LEU A 330 3.89 6.52 -10.79
CA LEU A 330 2.70 6.33 -9.96
C LEU A 330 1.52 7.16 -10.47
N VAL A 331 1.73 8.47 -10.69
CA VAL A 331 0.69 9.34 -11.24
C VAL A 331 0.25 8.85 -12.61
N PHE A 332 1.19 8.40 -13.45
CA PHE A 332 0.87 7.81 -14.73
C PHE A 332 -0.08 6.62 -14.59
N VAL A 333 0.26 5.61 -13.79
CA VAL A 333 -0.56 4.40 -13.55
C VAL A 333 -1.95 4.78 -13.05
N LEU A 334 -2.04 5.68 -12.07
CA LEU A 334 -3.31 6.12 -11.48
C LEU A 334 -4.20 6.86 -12.48
N THR A 335 -3.61 7.64 -13.38
CA THR A 335 -4.35 8.46 -14.37
C THR A 335 -4.61 7.75 -15.68
N ASN A 336 -3.93 6.63 -15.97
CA ASN A 336 -3.99 5.98 -17.27
C ASN A 336 -4.54 4.57 -17.17
N ASP A 337 -4.06 3.77 -16.22
CA ASP A 337 -4.38 2.34 -16.17
C ASP A 337 -5.59 2.10 -15.28
N VAL A 338 -5.59 2.72 -14.09
CA VAL A 338 -6.65 2.56 -13.10
C VAL A 338 -7.97 3.16 -13.58
N GLU A 339 -7.94 4.38 -14.12
CA GLU A 339 -9.14 5.03 -14.67
C GLU A 339 -9.79 4.15 -15.74
N TYR A 340 -8.96 3.68 -16.67
CA TYR A 340 -9.44 2.90 -17.79
C TYR A 340 -10.09 1.60 -17.31
N PHE A 341 -9.44 0.90 -16.36
CA PHE A 341 -9.97 -0.33 -15.79
C PHE A 341 -11.39 -0.16 -15.22
N TYR A 342 -11.59 0.86 -14.38
CA TYR A 342 -12.90 1.08 -13.78
C TYR A 342 -13.96 1.51 -14.80
N LYS A 343 -13.58 2.23 -15.85
CA LYS A 343 -14.50 2.55 -16.95
C LYS A 343 -14.98 1.28 -17.66
N GLN A 344 -14.06 0.38 -18.02
CA GLN A 344 -14.43 -0.90 -18.65
C GLN A 344 -15.29 -1.76 -17.72
N GLU A 345 -14.99 -1.81 -16.43
CA GLU A 345 -15.83 -2.55 -15.46
C GLU A 345 -17.28 -2.07 -15.48
N VAL A 346 -17.48 -0.75 -15.55
CA VAL A 346 -18.81 -0.16 -15.62
C VAL A 346 -19.49 -0.52 -16.94
N ASP A 347 -18.82 -0.32 -18.07
CA ASP A 347 -19.38 -0.58 -19.39
C ASP A 347 -19.76 -2.07 -19.56
N HIS A 348 -18.93 -2.98 -19.07
CA HIS A 348 -19.21 -4.42 -19.10
C HIS A 348 -20.40 -4.82 -18.23
N ILE A 349 -20.56 -4.26 -17.03
CA ILE A 349 -21.73 -4.58 -16.19
C ILE A 349 -23.02 -4.14 -16.89
N HIS A 350 -23.01 -2.98 -17.56
CA HIS A 350 -24.17 -2.49 -18.32
C HIS A 350 -24.49 -3.39 -19.52
N LEU A 351 -23.49 -4.00 -20.16
CA LEU A 351 -23.67 -4.87 -21.32
C LEU A 351 -24.04 -6.32 -20.96
N ASN A 352 -23.41 -6.89 -19.93
CA ASN A 352 -23.42 -8.35 -19.70
C ASN A 352 -24.01 -8.78 -18.34
N ASN A 353 -24.50 -7.84 -17.50
CA ASN A 353 -25.08 -8.10 -16.17
C ASN A 353 -24.19 -8.95 -15.22
N LYS A 354 -22.88 -9.06 -15.49
CA LYS A 354 -21.92 -9.83 -14.70
C LYS A 354 -20.68 -8.99 -14.34
N LYS A 355 -20.15 -9.25 -13.14
CA LYS A 355 -18.88 -8.66 -12.66
C LYS A 355 -17.70 -9.29 -13.41
N MET A 356 -16.65 -8.50 -13.69
CA MET A 356 -15.41 -9.04 -14.26
C MET A 356 -14.67 -9.92 -13.26
N GLY A 357 -14.27 -11.11 -13.70
CA GLY A 357 -13.30 -11.99 -13.07
C GLY A 357 -11.87 -11.79 -13.62
N PRO A 358 -10.93 -12.65 -13.23
CA PRO A 358 -9.51 -12.51 -13.60
C PRO A 358 -9.25 -12.58 -15.12
N VAL A 359 -10.02 -13.40 -15.84
CA VAL A 359 -9.90 -13.58 -17.30
C VAL A 359 -10.52 -12.38 -18.02
N GLU A 360 -11.67 -11.90 -17.56
CA GLU A 360 -12.28 -10.70 -18.12
C GLU A 360 -11.44 -9.43 -17.85
N ASN A 361 -10.71 -9.38 -16.72
CA ASN A 361 -9.73 -8.33 -16.45
C ASN A 361 -8.59 -8.35 -17.49
N GLU A 362 -8.17 -9.52 -17.93
CA GLU A 362 -7.15 -9.66 -18.98
C GLU A 362 -7.70 -9.25 -20.35
N LEU A 363 -8.93 -9.67 -20.67
CA LEU A 363 -9.62 -9.26 -21.90
C LEU A 363 -9.87 -7.75 -21.94
N ALA A 364 -10.27 -7.11 -20.86
CA ALA A 364 -10.45 -5.65 -20.79
C ALA A 364 -9.14 -4.89 -21.02
N ARG A 365 -8.01 -5.43 -20.55
CA ARG A 365 -6.67 -4.89 -20.86
C ARG A 365 -6.34 -5.05 -22.35
N ASN A 366 -6.76 -6.16 -22.97
CA ASN A 366 -6.54 -6.43 -24.39
C ASN A 366 -7.44 -5.57 -25.30
N GLU A 367 -8.72 -5.43 -24.97
CA GLU A 367 -9.67 -4.53 -25.66
C GLU A 367 -9.21 -3.07 -25.60
N PHE A 368 -8.56 -2.67 -24.50
CA PHE A 368 -7.95 -1.34 -24.43
C PHE A 368 -6.88 -1.12 -25.46
N ALA A 369 -5.98 -2.09 -25.57
CA ALA A 369 -4.89 -2.06 -26.51
C ALA A 369 -5.44 -1.98 -27.94
N ALA A 370 -6.55 -2.69 -28.22
CA ALA A 370 -7.24 -2.68 -29.50
C ALA A 370 -7.96 -1.35 -29.81
N SER A 371 -8.64 -0.73 -28.84
CA SER A 371 -9.38 0.54 -29.01
C SER A 371 -8.51 1.79 -29.33
N LYS A 372 -7.20 1.60 -29.44
CA LYS A 372 -6.18 2.62 -29.70
C LYS A 372 -5.44 2.42 -31.01
N ILE A 373 -5.84 1.42 -31.79
CA ILE A 373 -5.41 1.26 -33.18
C ILE A 373 -6.20 2.30 -33.99
N ASP A 374 -5.47 3.07 -34.80
CA ASP A 374 -6.07 4.07 -35.71
C ASP A 374 -6.89 3.35 -36.78
N ASP A 375 -8.05 3.90 -37.18
CA ASP A 375 -8.95 3.24 -38.15
C ASP A 375 -8.23 3.03 -39.49
N ASP A 376 -7.28 3.91 -39.83
CA ASP A 376 -6.42 3.83 -41.01
C ASP A 376 -5.48 2.61 -41.00
N ILE A 377 -5.14 2.08 -39.82
CA ILE A 377 -4.30 0.89 -39.65
C ILE A 377 -5.15 -0.38 -39.67
N LEU A 378 -6.43 -0.29 -39.30
CA LEU A 378 -7.37 -1.41 -39.21
C LEU A 378 -7.53 -2.15 -40.55
N SER A 379 -7.55 -1.41 -41.68
CA SER A 379 -7.63 -1.98 -43.02
C SER A 379 -6.39 -2.80 -43.43
N SER A 380 -5.23 -2.52 -42.86
CA SER A 380 -3.99 -3.28 -43.16
C SER A 380 -3.89 -4.60 -42.40
N MET A 381 -4.65 -4.75 -41.31
CA MET A 381 -4.70 -5.98 -40.49
C MET A 381 -5.67 -7.03 -41.05
N ILE A 382 -6.58 -6.63 -41.95
CA ILE A 382 -7.49 -7.52 -42.68
C ILE A 382 -6.89 -7.81 -44.06
N ILE A 383 -5.82 -8.60 -44.13
CA ILE A 383 -5.41 -9.26 -45.37
C ILE A 383 -5.58 -10.77 -45.17
N SER A 384 -6.61 -11.33 -45.80
CA SER A 384 -6.93 -12.77 -45.77
C SER A 384 -5.78 -13.63 -46.30
N PRO A 385 -5.56 -14.85 -45.74
CA PRO A 385 -4.49 -15.76 -46.13
C PRO A 385 -4.83 -16.56 -47.40
N LEU A 386 -5.13 -15.88 -48.52
CA LEU A 386 -5.57 -16.55 -49.76
C LEU A 386 -4.70 -16.26 -51.00
N ASN A 387 -3.47 -15.76 -50.83
CA ASN A 387 -2.59 -15.47 -51.98
C ASN A 387 -1.16 -15.99 -51.82
N VAL A 388 -1.00 -17.28 -51.49
CA VAL A 388 0.22 -18.01 -51.89
C VAL A 388 -0.16 -19.43 -52.31
N ILE A 389 -0.53 -19.61 -53.58
CA ILE A 389 -0.41 -20.89 -54.28
C ILE A 389 0.73 -20.76 -55.30
N SER A 390 1.48 -21.86 -55.42
CA SER A 390 2.40 -22.28 -56.48
C SER A 390 3.85 -21.76 -56.44
N THR A 391 4.76 -22.59 -55.93
CA THR A 391 5.64 -23.56 -56.64
C THR A 391 6.67 -24.04 -55.59
N SER A 392 7.07 -25.29 -55.40
CA SER A 392 7.08 -26.51 -56.24
C SER A 392 7.21 -27.75 -55.32
N MET A 393 6.74 -28.88 -55.84
CA MET A 393 6.74 -30.24 -55.28
C MET A 393 8.14 -30.78 -54.92
N ASP A 394 8.25 -31.57 -53.85
CA ASP A 394 8.59 -33.01 -53.97
C ASP A 394 8.31 -33.77 -52.65
N ASP A 395 7.74 -34.97 -52.83
CA ASP A 395 7.20 -35.89 -51.84
C ASP A 395 8.27 -36.78 -51.17
N SER A 396 8.04 -37.21 -49.91
CA SER A 396 7.99 -38.64 -49.54
C SER A 396 7.89 -38.84 -48.00
N ASP A 397 6.75 -39.43 -47.61
CA ASP A 397 6.54 -40.55 -46.67
C ASP A 397 7.36 -40.69 -45.37
N GLY A 398 6.62 -40.91 -44.26
CA GLY A 398 7.15 -41.56 -43.06
C GLY A 398 6.25 -41.43 -41.83
N GLU A 399 5.50 -42.48 -41.55
CA GLU A 399 4.73 -42.80 -40.33
C GLU A 399 5.41 -42.40 -39.00
N ASP A 400 4.64 -41.90 -38.01
CA ASP A 400 4.11 -42.75 -36.93
C ASP A 400 3.46 -41.94 -35.79
N ALA A 401 2.42 -42.53 -35.21
CA ALA A 401 1.70 -42.03 -34.04
C ALA A 401 2.38 -42.47 -32.74
N ASN A 402 2.51 -41.57 -31.75
CA ASN A 402 1.97 -41.78 -30.38
C ASN A 402 2.48 -40.78 -29.31
N HIS A 403 1.55 -40.55 -28.37
CA HIS A 403 1.71 -40.29 -26.93
C HIS A 403 2.02 -38.89 -26.36
N LEU A 404 1.03 -38.43 -25.59
CA LEU A 404 1.07 -37.58 -24.40
C LEU A 404 2.41 -37.57 -23.65
N ALA A 405 2.90 -36.37 -23.31
CA ALA A 405 3.13 -35.96 -21.92
C ALA A 405 3.48 -34.46 -21.84
N MET A 406 2.68 -33.70 -21.09
CA MET A 406 3.09 -32.39 -20.59
C MET A 406 4.26 -32.59 -19.61
N GLN A 407 5.46 -32.15 -19.99
CA GLN A 407 6.55 -31.94 -19.05
C GLN A 407 6.74 -30.43 -18.83
N ARG A 408 6.56 -30.00 -17.58
CA ARG A 408 7.13 -28.76 -17.04
C ARG A 408 8.65 -28.92 -16.98
N PRO A 409 9.44 -27.87 -17.28
CA PRO A 409 10.77 -27.72 -16.71
C PRO A 409 10.67 -26.87 -15.45
N ALA A 410 11.06 -27.48 -14.33
CA ALA A 410 11.57 -26.76 -13.17
C ALA A 410 12.99 -26.27 -13.50
N VAL A 411 13.28 -24.99 -13.29
CA VAL A 411 14.66 -24.50 -13.18
C VAL A 411 14.73 -23.58 -11.97
N LEU A 412 15.60 -23.98 -11.06
CA LEU A 412 15.93 -23.37 -9.78
C LEU A 412 16.63 -22.03 -10.04
N ALA A 413 16.22 -20.99 -9.33
CA ALA A 413 16.97 -19.75 -9.22
C ALA A 413 18.05 -19.95 -8.15
N GLU A 414 19.31 -19.92 -8.56
CA GLU A 414 20.41 -19.60 -7.68
C GLU A 414 20.45 -18.06 -7.55
N GLU A 415 20.18 -17.56 -6.34
CA GLU A 415 20.40 -16.16 -5.99
C GLU A 415 21.90 -15.97 -5.70
N GLU A 416 22.65 -15.47 -6.67
CA GLU A 416 24.00 -14.95 -6.45
C GLU A 416 23.90 -13.52 -5.89
N GLU A 417 24.31 -13.37 -4.63
CA GLU A 417 24.46 -12.12 -3.91
C GLU A 417 25.72 -11.40 -4.42
N VAL A 418 25.54 -10.37 -5.26
CA VAL A 418 26.63 -9.50 -5.71
C VAL A 418 26.80 -8.33 -4.73
N VAL A 419 27.84 -8.47 -3.90
CA VAL A 419 28.45 -7.40 -3.10
C VAL A 419 29.13 -6.41 -4.04
N ILE A 420 28.80 -5.12 -3.95
CA ILE A 420 29.56 -4.03 -4.59
C ILE A 420 30.20 -3.16 -3.52
N VAL A 421 31.53 -3.21 -3.54
CA VAL A 421 32.52 -2.36 -2.89
C VAL A 421 32.48 -0.96 -3.51
N ASP A 422 32.64 0.09 -2.70
CA ASP A 422 33.24 1.35 -3.17
C ASP A 422 34.12 2.01 -2.10
N LYS A 423 35.27 2.49 -2.58
CA LYS A 423 36.43 3.02 -1.87
C LYS A 423 36.29 4.50 -1.46
N GLU A 424 36.77 4.78 -0.24
CA GLU A 424 37.73 5.81 0.28
C GLU A 424 37.68 7.26 -0.28
N ASP A 425 37.84 8.35 0.49
CA ASP A 425 38.75 8.56 1.64
C ASP A 425 38.45 9.88 2.46
N GLY A 426 38.76 9.90 3.78
CA GLY A 426 39.28 11.08 4.50
C GLY A 426 38.47 11.77 5.64
N ARG A 427 38.57 11.25 6.89
CA ARG A 427 38.10 11.72 8.24
C ARG A 427 36.68 11.27 8.64
N GLU A 428 36.35 10.02 8.98
CA GLU A 428 36.97 8.96 9.82
C GLU A 428 36.94 9.24 11.34
N ASP A 429 35.94 8.65 12.03
CA ASP A 429 36.14 7.60 13.06
C ASP A 429 34.96 7.42 14.05
N ALA A 430 33.95 8.28 14.06
CA ALA A 430 32.82 8.15 15.02
C ALA A 430 31.45 7.83 14.39
N VAL A 431 31.25 8.10 13.10
CA VAL A 431 29.92 8.01 12.45
C VAL A 431 29.68 6.64 11.79
N GLY A 432 30.74 5.96 11.33
CA GLY A 432 30.65 4.66 10.65
C GLY A 432 30.13 3.54 11.55
N ALA A 433 30.68 3.43 12.77
CA ALA A 433 30.28 2.40 13.73
C ALA A 433 28.80 2.50 14.16
N GLN A 434 28.24 3.72 14.20
CA GLN A 434 26.84 3.92 14.56
C GLN A 434 25.90 3.54 13.41
N ASN A 435 26.26 3.85 12.17
CA ASN A 435 25.45 3.51 10.99
C ASN A 435 25.44 2.00 10.70
N ASP A 436 26.53 1.28 10.94
CA ASP A 436 26.61 -0.17 10.76
C ASP A 436 25.80 -0.91 11.85
N VAL A 437 25.83 -0.41 13.09
CA VAL A 437 25.02 -0.92 14.19
C VAL A 437 23.53 -0.66 13.93
N ASP A 438 23.16 0.53 13.46
CA ASP A 438 21.75 0.88 13.17
C ASP A 438 21.19 0.08 11.98
N THR A 439 22.01 -0.19 10.97
CA THR A 439 21.64 -1.04 9.83
C THR A 439 21.49 -2.51 10.26
N SER A 440 22.45 -3.04 11.02
CA SER A 440 22.41 -4.41 11.55
C SER A 440 21.22 -4.64 12.50
N ILE A 441 20.87 -3.64 13.32
CA ILE A 441 19.70 -3.69 14.19
C ILE A 441 18.40 -3.68 13.37
N THR A 442 18.35 -2.88 12.31
CA THR A 442 17.18 -2.80 11.41
C THR A 442 16.94 -4.14 10.70
N ASP A 443 18.01 -4.79 10.25
CA ASP A 443 17.91 -6.12 9.64
C ASP A 443 17.47 -7.16 10.67
N LEU A 444 18.02 -7.12 11.89
CA LEU A 444 17.58 -8.02 12.96
C LEU A 444 16.09 -7.84 13.31
N ILE A 445 15.59 -6.61 13.34
CA ILE A 445 14.16 -6.29 13.53
C ILE A 445 13.31 -6.86 12.39
N THR A 446 13.80 -6.75 11.16
CA THR A 446 13.10 -7.25 9.96
C THR A 446 13.00 -8.78 9.99
N HIS A 447 14.09 -9.48 10.25
CA HIS A 447 14.14 -10.95 10.31
C HIS A 447 13.29 -11.50 11.46
N THR A 448 13.34 -10.87 12.65
CA THR A 448 12.49 -11.27 13.79
C THR A 448 11.00 -11.02 13.53
N THR A 449 10.66 -9.95 12.81
CA THR A 449 9.28 -9.66 12.38
C THR A 449 8.80 -10.69 11.35
N LEU A 450 9.65 -11.09 10.41
CA LEU A 450 9.33 -12.14 9.45
C LEU A 450 9.12 -13.49 10.16
N LEU A 451 10.01 -13.87 11.08
CA LEU A 451 9.84 -15.06 11.93
C LEU A 451 8.53 -15.02 12.72
N HIS A 452 8.12 -13.84 13.23
CA HIS A 452 6.83 -13.68 13.90
C HIS A 452 5.64 -13.94 12.96
N HIS A 453 5.69 -13.47 11.72
CA HIS A 453 4.66 -13.74 10.72
C HIS A 453 4.62 -15.21 10.28
N GLN A 454 5.75 -15.92 10.33
CA GLN A 454 5.84 -17.36 10.05
C GLN A 454 5.29 -18.25 11.18
N ARG A 455 4.80 -17.68 12.29
CA ARG A 455 4.28 -18.45 13.45
C ARG A 455 3.14 -19.41 13.09
N LEU A 456 2.32 -19.11 12.08
CA LEU A 456 1.27 -20.01 11.59
C LEU A 456 1.85 -21.22 10.85
N ASN A 457 2.91 -21.01 10.06
CA ASN A 457 3.60 -22.06 9.34
C ASN A 457 4.37 -22.99 10.30
N LEU A 458 5.02 -22.42 11.32
CA LEU A 458 5.65 -23.21 12.40
C LEU A 458 4.64 -24.06 13.19
N LYS A 459 3.40 -23.59 13.37
CA LYS A 459 2.32 -24.39 13.97
C LYS A 459 1.85 -25.51 13.04
N HIS A 460 1.78 -25.26 11.74
CA HIS A 460 1.40 -26.26 10.74
C HIS A 460 2.50 -27.33 10.53
N MET A 461 3.77 -27.00 10.80
CA MET A 461 4.86 -28.00 10.80
C MET A 461 4.62 -29.14 11.81
N GLN A 462 3.86 -28.90 12.88
CA GLN A 462 3.50 -29.95 13.85
C GLN A 462 2.60 -31.05 13.26
N THR A 463 1.97 -30.82 12.11
CA THR A 463 1.05 -31.77 11.46
C THR A 463 1.68 -32.50 10.27
N ILE A 464 2.94 -32.25 9.97
CA ILE A 464 3.67 -32.89 8.87
C ILE A 464 4.47 -34.07 9.43
N SER A 465 4.28 -35.28 8.89
CA SER A 465 4.90 -36.51 9.40
C SER A 465 6.39 -36.67 9.03
N ASP A 466 6.84 -35.97 7.99
CA ASP A 466 8.13 -36.24 7.33
C ASP A 466 9.14 -35.10 7.53
N ILE A 467 9.03 -34.32 8.62
CA ILE A 467 10.00 -33.26 8.92
C ILE A 467 11.24 -33.86 9.60
N ASP A 468 12.43 -33.48 9.11
CA ASP A 468 13.69 -33.83 9.74
C ASP A 468 13.84 -33.13 11.11
N VAL A 469 13.90 -33.94 12.16
CA VAL A 469 14.02 -33.47 13.54
C VAL A 469 15.37 -32.77 13.77
N SER A 470 16.40 -33.08 13.00
CA SER A 470 17.71 -32.43 13.09
C SER A 470 17.63 -30.95 12.68
N GLU A 471 16.90 -30.63 11.61
CA GLU A 471 16.65 -29.26 11.16
C GLU A 471 15.85 -28.44 12.19
N ILE A 472 14.85 -29.06 12.83
CA ILE A 472 14.10 -28.42 13.92
C ILE A 472 15.00 -28.10 15.11
N ASN A 473 15.91 -29.01 15.47
CA ASN A 473 16.83 -28.82 16.57
C ASN A 473 17.84 -27.71 16.27
N ASP A 474 18.34 -27.61 15.04
CA ASP A 474 19.24 -26.53 14.63
C ASP A 474 18.54 -25.17 14.62
N MET A 475 17.32 -25.07 14.09
CA MET A 475 16.52 -23.84 14.20
C MET A 475 16.30 -23.42 15.65
N THR A 476 15.98 -24.38 16.52
CA THR A 476 15.78 -24.13 17.96
C THR A 476 17.05 -23.63 18.63
N ARG A 477 18.21 -24.20 18.28
CA ARG A 477 19.52 -23.79 18.79
C ARG A 477 19.86 -22.36 18.37
N CYS A 478 19.73 -22.01 17.09
CA CYS A 478 19.99 -20.66 16.58
C CYS A 478 19.13 -19.59 17.27
N VAL A 479 17.84 -19.88 17.50
CA VAL A 479 16.95 -18.94 18.20
C VAL A 479 17.35 -18.77 19.67
N LYS A 480 17.76 -19.83 20.36
CA LYS A 480 18.25 -19.74 21.75
C LYS A 480 19.52 -18.92 21.86
N GLU A 481 20.50 -19.18 20.99
CA GLU A 481 21.77 -18.44 20.95
C GLU A 481 21.52 -16.93 20.71
N LEU A 482 20.59 -16.59 19.81
CA LEU A 482 20.20 -15.21 19.57
C LEU A 482 19.59 -14.55 20.81
N LEU A 483 18.67 -15.24 21.52
CA LEU A 483 18.05 -14.72 22.73
C LEU A 483 19.07 -14.50 23.84
N ASP A 484 20.04 -15.41 24.01
CA ASP A 484 21.11 -15.29 25.00
C ASP A 484 22.02 -14.09 24.70
N ILE A 485 22.33 -13.83 23.42
CA ILE A 485 23.11 -12.66 23.00
C ILE A 485 22.34 -11.37 23.31
N ILE A 486 21.05 -11.32 23.00
CA ILE A 486 20.19 -10.15 23.29
C ILE A 486 20.13 -9.88 24.79
N ASP A 487 19.95 -10.92 25.60
CA ASP A 487 19.89 -10.79 27.06
C ASP A 487 21.23 -10.35 27.65
N ASN A 488 22.35 -10.83 27.11
CA ASN A 488 23.68 -10.36 27.46
C ASN A 488 23.89 -8.87 27.13
N ILE A 489 23.46 -8.42 25.94
CA ILE A 489 23.54 -7.00 25.55
C ILE A 489 22.65 -6.14 26.46
N ARG A 490 21.45 -6.61 26.79
CA ARG A 490 20.52 -5.93 27.71
C ARG A 490 21.12 -5.78 29.10
N ASN A 491 21.75 -6.82 29.62
CA ASN A 491 22.36 -6.83 30.94
C ASN A 491 23.60 -5.92 31.01
N ARG A 492 24.41 -5.85 29.94
CA ARG A 492 25.56 -4.92 29.84
C ARG A 492 25.12 -3.45 29.75
N ASN A 493 23.97 -3.17 29.17
CA ASN A 493 23.44 -1.81 28.97
C ASN A 493 22.27 -1.47 29.91
N ARG A 494 22.28 -2.03 31.13
CA ARG A 494 21.14 -2.01 32.07
C ARG A 494 20.56 -0.63 32.35
N ASN A 495 21.35 0.45 32.28
CA ASN A 495 20.89 1.82 32.54
C ASN A 495 20.10 2.42 31.35
N SER A 496 20.50 2.16 30.11
CA SER A 496 19.76 2.57 28.90
C SER A 496 18.42 1.84 28.78
N PHE A 497 18.37 0.58 29.24
CA PHE A 497 17.13 -0.20 29.29
C PHE A 497 16.32 -0.01 30.59
N ARG A 498 16.88 0.64 31.63
CA ARG A 498 16.17 0.94 32.91
C ARG A 498 15.07 1.99 32.72
N ASN A 499 15.28 2.98 31.84
CA ASN A 499 14.26 3.99 31.51
C ASN A 499 13.06 3.41 30.73
N MET A 500 13.16 2.20 30.17
CA MET A 500 12.00 1.49 29.64
C MET A 500 11.27 0.62 30.68
N ASN A 501 11.88 0.38 31.86
CA ASN A 501 11.26 -0.36 32.96
C ASN A 501 10.54 0.55 33.97
N THR A 502 10.92 1.82 34.11
CA THR A 502 10.14 2.83 34.87
C THR A 502 8.91 3.36 34.11
N GLN A 503 8.81 3.13 32.79
CA GLN A 503 7.58 3.31 32.00
C GLN A 503 6.74 2.03 31.87
N ARG A 504 7.16 0.93 32.52
CA ARG A 504 6.44 -0.35 32.57
C ARG A 504 5.99 -0.75 33.99
N GLN A 505 5.90 0.21 34.92
CA GLN A 505 5.15 0.06 36.18
C GLN A 505 3.80 0.75 36.16
#